data_AF-A0A946BMU0-F1
#
_entry.id   AF-A0A946BMU0-F1
#
_cell.length_a   1.000
_cell.length_b   1.000
_cell.length_c   1.000
_cell.angle_alpha   90.00
_cell.angle_beta   90.00
_cell.angle_gamma   90.00
#
_symmetry.space_group_name_H-M   'P 1'
#
loop_
_entity.id
_entity.type
_entity.pdbx_description
1 polymer ?
#
loop_
_entity_poly.entity_id
_entity_poly.type
_entity_poly.pdbx_seq_one_letter_code
_entity_poly.pdbx_strand_id
1 'polypeptide(L)' 'MLDKILENKVKIHTRDIQLTTYAHKDSRVIVHGALKDKRYIRVFDVTGAVKEPGIIHNMDVKLL' A
#
# COMPACT_ATOMS: atom_id res chain seq x y z
N MET A 1 -20.39 -4.63 13.23
CA MET A 1 -20.90 -3.29 12.85
C MET A 1 -20.19 -2.78 11.60
N LEU A 2 -18.86 -2.87 11.53
CA LEU A 2 -18.06 -2.48 10.36
C LEU A 2 -18.40 -3.28 9.09
N ASP A 3 -18.59 -4.60 9.20
CA ASP A 3 -18.89 -5.44 8.03
C ASP A 3 -20.21 -5.04 7.36
N LYS A 4 -21.23 -4.67 8.13
CA LYS A 4 -22.51 -4.15 7.62
C LYS A 4 -22.35 -2.82 6.86
N ILE A 5 -21.39 -1.98 7.27
CA ILE A 5 -21.11 -0.71 6.59
C ILE A 5 -20.40 -0.97 5.25
N LEU A 6 -19.59 -2.02 5.17
CA LEU A 6 -18.82 -2.41 3.99
C LEU A 6 -19.60 -3.27 3.00
N GLU A 7 -20.66 -3.96 3.43
CA GLU A 7 -21.46 -4.94 2.67
C GLU A 7 -21.88 -4.44 1.28
N ASN A 8 -22.23 -3.16 1.16
CA ASN A 8 -22.68 -2.54 -0.11
C ASN A 8 -21.67 -1.55 -0.69
N LYS A 9 -20.40 -1.62 -0.28
CA LYS A 9 -19.35 -0.71 -0.77
C LYS A 9 -18.48 -1.40 -1.81
N VAL A 10 -18.18 -0.66 -2.87
CA VAL A 10 -17.23 -1.11 -3.89
C VAL A 10 -15.82 -0.74 -3.44
N LYS A 11 -14.92 -1.71 -3.50
CA LYS A 11 -13.50 -1.54 -3.19
C LYS A 11 -12.83 -0.69 -4.29
N ILE A 12 -12.33 0.49 -3.93
CA ILE A 12 -11.71 1.42 -4.89
C ILE A 12 -10.17 1.40 -4.87
N HIS A 13 -9.58 0.96 -3.76
CA HIS A 13 -8.13 0.95 -3.53
C HIS A 13 -7.74 -0.10 -2.48
N THR A 14 -6.53 -0.67 -2.60
CA THR A 14 -5.80 -1.32 -1.50
C THR A 14 -4.43 -0.73 -1.30
N ARG A 15 -3.98 -0.79 -0.05
CA ARG A 15 -2.59 -0.65 0.34
C ARG A 15 -2.22 -1.85 1.20
N ASP A 16 -1.29 -2.66 0.70
CA ASP A 16 -0.71 -3.77 1.44
C ASP A 16 0.64 -3.30 1.98
N ILE A 17 0.82 -3.35 3.30
CA ILE A 17 2.08 -3.02 3.98
C ILE A 17 2.59 -4.29 4.63
N GLN A 18 3.78 -4.71 4.22
CA GLN A 18 4.50 -5.83 4.82
C GLN A 18 5.74 -5.27 5.49
N LEU A 19 5.99 -5.67 6.73
CA LEU A 19 7.16 -5.28 7.50
C LEU A 19 7.77 -6.53 8.13
N THR A 20 9.09 -6.65 8.05
CA THR A 20 9.85 -7.70 8.71
C THR A 20 11.09 -7.09 9.33
N THR A 21 11.38 -7.49 10.56
CA THR A 21 12.53 -7.00 11.32
C THR A 21 13.53 -8.11 11.49
N TYR A 22 14.80 -7.82 11.22
CA TYR A 22 15.93 -8.73 11.42
C TYR A 22 16.86 -8.16 12.48
N ALA A 23 17.44 -9.03 13.31
CA ALA A 23 18.44 -8.62 14.28
C ALA A 23 19.70 -8.09 13.58
N HIS A 24 20.29 -7.03 14.12
CA HIS A 24 21.60 -6.51 13.73
C HIS A 24 22.49 -6.37 14.98
N LYS A 25 23.80 -6.20 14.80
CA LYS A 25 24.74 -5.96 15.91
C LYS A 25 24.43 -4.66 16.66
N ASP A 26 25.02 -4.54 17.84
CA ASP A 26 25.00 -3.33 18.68
C ASP A 26 23.57 -2.88 19.05
N SER A 27 22.69 -3.84 19.32
CA SER A 27 21.27 -3.61 19.67
C SER A 27 20.50 -2.82 18.60
N ARG A 28 20.85 -3.02 17.32
CA ARG A 28 20.15 -2.44 16.18
C ARG A 28 19.27 -3.48 15.49
N VAL A 29 18.44 -3.01 14.57
CA VAL A 29 17.59 -3.87 13.74
C VAL A 29 17.63 -3.42 12.29
N ILE A 30 17.56 -4.38 11.37
CA ILE A 30 17.28 -4.09 9.97
C ILE A 30 15.76 -4.22 9.78
N VAL A 31 15.15 -3.21 9.18
CA VAL A 31 13.73 -3.25 8.81
C VAL A 31 13.63 -3.39 7.30
N HIS A 32 12.96 -4.45 6.85
CA HIS A 32 12.55 -4.62 5.47
C HIS A 32 11.05 -4.39 5.38
N GLY A 33 10.66 -3.44 4.52
CA GLY A 33 9.28 -3.12 4.25
C GLY A 33 8.95 -3.22 2.76
N ALA A 34 7.74 -3.69 2.46
CA ALA A 34 7.16 -3.61 1.12
C ALA A 34 5.79 -2.91 1.20
N LEU A 35 5.57 -1.95 0.29
CA LEU A 35 4.29 -1.26 0.14
C LEU A 35 3.78 -1.48 -1.27
N LYS A 36 2.57 -2.05 -1.37
CA LYS A 36 1.89 -2.28 -2.64
C LYS A 36 0.52 -1.63 -2.64
N ASP A 37 0.36 -0.63 -3.49
CA ASP A 37 -0.91 0.06 -3.69
C ASP A 37 -1.54 -0.41 -5.00
N LYS A 38 -2.82 -0.81 -4.96
CA LYS A 38 -3.61 -1.14 -6.15
C LYS A 38 -4.87 -0.30 -6.22
N ARG A 39 -5.09 0.37 -7.34
CA ARG A 39 -6.33 1.09 -7.67
C ARG A 39 -7.24 0.20 -8.50
N TYR A 40 -8.54 0.22 -8.20
CA TYR A 40 -9.54 -0.56 -8.94
C TYR A 40 -10.45 0.29 -9.83
N ILE A 41 -10.40 1.61 -9.69
CA ILE A 41 -11.24 2.55 -10.44
C ILE A 41 -10.39 3.55 -11.23
N ARG A 42 -11.00 4.12 -12.27
CA ARG A 42 -10.45 5.29 -12.95
C ARG A 42 -10.50 6.50 -12.01
N VAL A 43 -9.44 7.29 -11.99
CA VAL A 43 -9.39 8.59 -11.29
C VAL A 43 -8.76 9.65 -12.18
N PHE A 44 -8.83 10.91 -11.76
CA PHE A 44 -8.12 12.02 -12.38
C PHE A 44 -7.02 12.48 -11.44
N ASP A 45 -5.83 12.76 -11.96
CA ASP A 45 -4.78 13.38 -11.16
C ASP A 45 -4.96 14.91 -11.05
N VAL A 46 -4.04 15.57 -10.35
CA VAL A 46 -4.08 17.04 -10.13
C VAL A 46 -4.00 17.85 -11.42
N THR A 47 -3.59 17.25 -12.54
CA THR A 47 -3.55 17.89 -13.87
C THR A 47 -4.81 17.64 -14.69
N GLY A 48 -5.75 16.84 -14.16
CA GLY A 48 -6.93 16.37 -14.89
C GLY A 48 -6.64 15.18 -15.80
N ALA A 49 -5.43 14.61 -15.76
CA ALA A 49 -5.12 13.43 -16.57
C ALA A 49 -5.78 12.18 -15.99
N VAL A 50 -6.37 11.38 -16.88
CA VAL A 50 -7.00 10.11 -16.53
C VAL A 50 -5.94 9.10 -16.08
N LYS A 51 -6.19 8.45 -14.94
CA LYS A 51 -5.39 7.34 -14.44
C LYS A 51 -6.26 6.09 -14.34
N GLU A 52 -5.88 5.07 -15.10
CA GLU A 52 -6.60 3.79 -15.15
C GLU A 52 -6.37 2.94 -13.89
N PRO A 53 -7.23 1.94 -13.62
CA PRO A 53 -6.99 0.92 -12.61
C PRO A 53 -5.63 0.22 -12.81
N GLY A 54 -4.96 -0.13 -11.72
CA GLY A 54 -3.62 -0.73 -11.78
C GLY A 54 -2.82 -0.60 -10.49
N ILE A 55 -1.57 -1.08 -10.52
CA ILE A 55 -0.61 -0.87 -9.43
C ILE A 55 -0.17 0.59 -9.43
N ILE A 56 -0.37 1.29 -8.32
CA ILE A 56 0.07 2.69 -8.15
C ILE A 56 1.50 2.71 -7.61
N HIS A 57 1.74 1.94 -6.55
CA HIS A 57 3.04 1.86 -5.89
C HIS A 57 3.41 0.40 -5.68
N ASN A 58 4.68 0.10 -5.89
CA ASN A 58 5.30 -1.16 -5.55
C ASN A 58 6.70 -0.84 -5.02
N MET A 59 6.76 -0.46 -3.75
CA MET A 59 7.96 0.07 -3.10
C MET A 59 8.57 -1.01 -2.21
N ASP A 60 9.88 -1.15 -2.30
CA ASP A 60 10.71 -1.97 -1.42
C ASP A 60 11.64 -1.02 -0.65
N VAL A 61 11.60 -1.10 0.68
CA VAL A 61 12.36 -0.21 1.57
C VAL A 61 13.17 -1.08 2.54
N LYS A 62 14.46 -0.77 2.66
CA LYS A 62 15.37 -1.41 3.64
C LYS A 62 16.00 -0.31 4.49
N LEU A 63 15.86 -0.40 5.80
CA LEU A 63 16.41 0.52 6.78
C LEU A 63 17.34 -0.24 7.74
N LEU A 64 18.41 0.41 8.19
CA LEU A 64 19.44 -0.12 9.09
C LEU A 64 19.54 0.70 10.38
#